data_AF-A0A920G6K8-F1
#
_entry.id   AF-A0A920G6K8-F1
#
_cell.length_a   1.000
_cell.length_b   1.000
_cell.length_c   1.000
_cell.angle_alpha   90.00
_cell.angle_beta   90.00
_cell.angle_gamma   90.00
#
_symmetry.space_group_name_H-M   'P 1'
#
loop_
_entity.id
_entity.type
_entity.pdbx_description
1 polymer ?
#
loop_
_entity_poly.entity_id
_entity_poly.type
_entity_poly.pdbx_seq_one_letter_code
_entity_poly.pdbx_strand_id
1 'polypeptide(L)'
;MAAKLAVGYSLDELENDITGGVTPASFEPALDYVVTKIPRFAFEKFATADPRLTTQMKSVGEVMAIGRTFQESLQKALRGLEVGSAGFEPRMQVVDEDSRSELVDRLTNPGADRIWYLADAFRAGFELEEIYGYSGVDPWFLIQIDDIVRWESQLSGLTADGIDHSLMWGLKRRGFSDKRIADVLGTTESAVREHRWSLDIRPVYKRVDTCAAEFAASTAYMYSAYEEECEAAPSDRKKILVLGGGPNRIGQGIEFDYCCVHAVLAMREDGYETIMVNCNPETVSTDYDTSDRLYFEPVTLEDVLEIVALEQPTGVIVQFGGQTPLKLARALKPRGCRLSVPRPIKLIAQRTGNGSNK
;
A
#
# COMPACT_ATOMS: atom_id res chain seq x y z
N MET A 1 4.88 16.44 -18.04
CA MET A 1 5.99 17.43 -18.06
C MET A 1 7.06 17.14 -19.13
N ALA A 2 7.88 16.09 -19.02
CA ALA A 2 9.04 15.86 -19.91
C ALA A 2 8.73 15.89 -21.43
N ALA A 3 7.59 15.33 -21.85
CA ALA A 3 7.17 15.37 -23.25
C ALA A 3 6.94 16.81 -23.78
N LYS A 4 6.46 17.74 -22.93
CA LYS A 4 6.28 19.15 -23.30
C LYS A 4 7.64 19.86 -23.43
N LEU A 5 8.61 19.56 -22.56
CA LEU A 5 9.97 20.12 -22.68
C LEU A 5 10.64 19.70 -24.00
N ALA A 6 10.44 18.44 -24.42
CA ALA A 6 11.01 17.92 -25.66
C ALA A 6 10.53 18.64 -26.93
N VAL A 7 9.38 19.32 -26.87
CA VAL A 7 8.82 20.11 -27.97
C VAL A 7 9.02 21.62 -27.78
N GLY A 8 9.89 22.03 -26.86
CA GLY A 8 10.39 23.40 -26.74
C GLY A 8 9.85 24.22 -25.57
N TYR A 9 9.01 23.65 -24.69
CA TYR A 9 8.59 24.34 -23.47
C TYR A 9 9.71 24.40 -22.43
N SER A 10 9.69 25.45 -21.62
CA SER A 10 10.46 25.59 -20.38
C SER A 10 9.60 25.26 -19.16
N LEU A 11 10.20 25.05 -17.99
CA LEU A 11 9.47 24.61 -16.78
C LEU A 11 8.52 25.68 -16.23
N ASP A 12 8.87 26.94 -16.38
CA ASP A 12 8.09 28.11 -15.95
C ASP A 12 6.86 28.36 -16.84
N GLU A 13 6.85 27.81 -18.06
CA GLU A 13 5.69 27.83 -18.97
C GLU A 13 4.68 26.70 -18.70
N LEU A 14 4.99 25.79 -17.78
CA LEU A 14 4.15 24.64 -17.45
C LEU A 14 3.49 24.82 -16.09
N GLU A 15 2.21 24.52 -16.02
CA GLU A 15 1.42 24.52 -14.78
C GLU A 15 1.62 23.22 -13.99
N ASN A 16 1.53 23.30 -12.66
CA ASN A 16 1.48 22.14 -11.76
C ASN A 16 0.03 21.63 -11.63
N ASP A 17 -0.22 20.44 -12.17
CA ASP A 17 -1.57 19.86 -12.24
C ASP A 17 -2.18 19.59 -10.84
N ILE A 18 -1.36 19.29 -9.82
CA ILE A 18 -1.83 18.92 -8.48
C ILE A 18 -2.35 20.12 -7.68
N THR A 19 -1.71 21.28 -7.83
CA THR A 19 -2.15 22.55 -7.22
C THR A 19 -3.16 23.31 -8.08
N GLY A 20 -3.73 22.66 -9.10
CA GLY A 20 -4.73 23.25 -9.99
C GLY A 20 -4.19 24.37 -10.88
N GLY A 21 -2.89 24.31 -11.21
CA GLY A 21 -2.21 25.29 -12.05
C GLY A 21 -1.87 26.62 -11.37
N VAL A 22 -2.00 26.71 -10.04
CA VAL A 22 -1.64 27.91 -9.27
C VAL A 22 -0.12 28.14 -9.26
N THR A 23 0.67 27.07 -9.26
CA THR A 23 2.13 27.11 -9.25
C THR A 23 2.70 26.60 -10.58
N PRO A 24 3.87 27.09 -11.05
CA PRO A 24 4.53 26.53 -12.22
C PRO A 24 5.13 25.15 -11.89
N ALA A 25 5.59 24.43 -12.92
CA ALA A 25 6.35 23.19 -12.77
C ALA A 25 7.82 23.42 -12.43
N SER A 26 8.30 24.67 -12.47
CA SER A 26 9.66 25.09 -12.12
C SER A 26 9.87 25.23 -10.60
N PHE A 27 9.72 24.15 -9.85
CA PHE A 27 9.95 24.10 -8.41
C PHE A 27 10.48 22.73 -7.97
N GLU A 28 11.00 22.65 -6.75
CA GLU A 28 11.36 21.39 -6.11
C GLU A 28 10.22 20.98 -5.16
N PRO A 29 9.59 19.82 -5.34
CA PRO A 29 8.52 19.37 -4.46
C PRO A 29 8.98 19.20 -3.01
N ALA A 30 8.16 19.66 -2.08
CA ALA A 30 8.31 19.40 -0.66
C ALA A 30 7.27 18.36 -0.23
N LEU A 31 7.73 17.30 0.43
CA LEU A 31 6.87 16.23 0.91
C LEU A 31 6.83 16.28 2.44
N ASP A 32 5.64 16.24 3.01
CA ASP A 32 5.41 16.16 4.45
C ASP A 32 5.12 14.71 4.91
N TYR A 33 5.50 13.74 4.07
CA TYR A 33 5.34 12.31 4.30
C TYR A 33 6.55 11.52 3.80
N VAL A 34 6.62 10.25 4.18
CA VAL A 34 7.64 9.29 3.75
C VAL A 34 7.04 8.30 2.77
N VAL A 35 7.71 8.12 1.64
CA VAL A 35 7.37 7.11 0.63
C VAL A 35 8.33 5.93 0.74
N THR A 36 7.80 4.73 0.86
CA THR A 36 8.60 3.49 0.89
C THR A 36 8.23 2.62 -0.29
N LYS A 37 9.24 2.18 -1.05
CA LYS A 37 9.09 1.20 -2.12
C LYS A 37 9.77 -0.12 -1.75
N ILE A 38 9.08 -1.24 -1.95
CA ILE A 38 9.63 -2.59 -1.73
C ILE A 38 9.52 -3.41 -3.02
N PRO A 39 10.62 -4.02 -3.50
CA PRO A 39 10.58 -4.89 -4.68
C PRO A 39 9.86 -6.21 -4.39
N ARG A 40 9.11 -6.70 -5.37
CA ARG A 40 8.46 -8.02 -5.37
C ARG A 40 9.33 -9.03 -6.14
N PHE A 41 9.67 -10.16 -5.52
CA PHE A 41 10.45 -11.25 -6.14
C PHE A 41 9.57 -12.47 -6.37
N ALA A 42 9.95 -13.41 -7.26
CA ALA A 42 9.19 -14.64 -7.49
C ALA A 42 10.10 -15.89 -7.53
N PHE A 43 11.09 -15.96 -6.64
CA PHE A 43 12.10 -17.03 -6.62
C PHE A 43 11.49 -18.43 -6.43
N GLU A 44 10.31 -18.54 -5.81
CA GLU A 44 9.57 -19.79 -5.67
C GLU A 44 9.22 -20.45 -7.01
N LYS A 45 9.23 -19.69 -8.11
CA LYS A 45 9.00 -20.18 -9.48
C LYS A 45 10.28 -20.64 -10.18
N PHE A 46 11.45 -20.39 -9.59
CA PHE A 46 12.75 -20.63 -10.21
C PHE A 46 13.69 -21.38 -9.25
N ALA A 47 13.40 -22.65 -8.99
CA ALA A 47 14.09 -23.46 -7.98
C ALA A 47 15.63 -23.55 -8.15
N THR A 48 16.14 -23.39 -9.37
CA THR A 48 17.58 -23.46 -9.67
C THR A 48 18.28 -22.10 -9.71
N ALA A 49 17.54 -21.00 -9.60
CA ALA A 49 18.12 -19.67 -9.63
C ALA A 49 18.70 -19.30 -8.25
N ASP A 50 19.86 -18.62 -8.23
CA ASP A 50 20.40 -18.06 -6.99
C ASP A 50 19.48 -16.91 -6.51
N PRO A 51 18.84 -17.03 -5.32
CA PRO A 51 17.91 -16.03 -4.82
C PRO A 51 18.60 -14.81 -4.19
N ARG A 52 19.94 -14.78 -4.12
CA ARG A 52 20.69 -13.65 -3.55
C ARG A 52 20.59 -12.42 -4.43
N LEU A 53 20.40 -11.28 -3.77
CA LEU A 53 20.33 -9.97 -4.38
C LEU A 53 21.75 -9.50 -4.72
N THR A 54 21.88 -8.87 -5.88
CA THR A 54 23.16 -8.38 -6.42
C THR A 54 22.86 -7.17 -7.30
N THR A 55 23.87 -6.65 -7.99
CA THR A 55 23.74 -5.50 -8.89
C THR A 55 22.83 -5.76 -10.09
N GLN A 56 22.63 -7.03 -10.47
CA GLN A 56 21.65 -7.45 -11.47
C GLN A 56 20.26 -7.60 -10.85
N MET A 57 19.27 -6.89 -11.41
CA MET A 57 17.87 -6.96 -10.98
C MET A 57 17.27 -8.37 -11.16
N LYS A 58 16.52 -8.80 -10.15
CA LYS A 58 15.78 -10.08 -10.12
C LYS A 58 14.31 -9.92 -9.69
N SER A 59 13.88 -8.69 -9.35
CA SER A 59 12.50 -8.39 -8.98
C SER A 59 11.59 -8.42 -10.20
N VAL A 60 10.32 -8.77 -9.99
CA VAL A 60 9.27 -8.89 -11.02
C VAL A 60 8.21 -7.79 -10.93
N GLY A 61 8.34 -6.90 -9.95
CA GLY A 61 7.47 -5.75 -9.72
C GLY A 61 7.84 -5.04 -8.42
N GLU A 62 6.99 -4.14 -7.97
CA GLU A 62 7.19 -3.34 -6.76
C GLU A 62 5.88 -2.85 -6.16
N VAL A 63 5.89 -2.61 -4.85
CA VAL A 63 4.83 -1.91 -4.13
C VAL A 63 5.38 -0.61 -3.59
N MET A 64 4.54 0.41 -3.53
CA MET A 64 4.82 1.67 -2.86
C MET A 64 3.81 1.90 -1.74
N ALA A 65 4.20 2.61 -0.69
CA ALA A 65 3.29 3.10 0.34
C ALA A 65 3.71 4.47 0.82
N ILE A 66 2.74 5.22 1.34
CA ILE A 66 2.92 6.56 1.90
C ILE A 66 2.49 6.53 3.36
N GLY A 67 3.28 7.13 4.25
CA GLY A 67 2.95 7.30 5.67
C GLY A 67 3.57 8.58 6.22
N ARG A 68 3.03 9.09 7.34
CA ARG A 68 3.55 10.30 8.01
C ARG A 68 4.86 10.05 8.74
N THR A 69 5.18 8.79 8.97
CA THR A 69 6.45 8.33 9.53
C THR A 69 7.05 7.22 8.68
N PHE A 70 8.35 7.00 8.81
CA PHE A 70 9.03 5.88 8.16
C PHE A 70 8.42 4.53 8.58
N GLN A 71 8.15 4.33 9.87
CA GLN A 71 7.59 3.08 10.39
C GLN A 71 6.22 2.78 9.77
N GLU A 72 5.34 3.80 9.71
CA GLU A 72 4.03 3.67 9.09
C GLU A 72 4.14 3.33 7.59
N SER A 73 4.96 4.08 6.86
CA SER A 73 5.21 3.87 5.44
C SER A 73 5.76 2.47 5.13
N LEU A 74 6.74 2.02 5.92
CA LEU A 74 7.36 0.71 5.77
C LEU A 74 6.38 -0.44 6.03
N GLN A 75 5.63 -0.39 7.14
CA GLN A 75 4.69 -1.47 7.47
C GLN A 75 3.50 -1.51 6.48
N LYS A 76 3.09 -0.36 5.94
CA LYS A 76 2.13 -0.30 4.81
C LYS A 76 2.69 -1.00 3.57
N ALA A 77 3.93 -0.71 3.20
CA ALA A 77 4.57 -1.36 2.05
C ALA A 77 4.71 -2.87 2.25
N LEU A 78 5.09 -3.34 3.45
CA LEU A 78 5.21 -4.77 3.76
C LEU A 78 3.87 -5.50 3.62
N ARG A 79 2.79 -4.97 4.20
CA ARG A 79 1.46 -5.61 4.10
C ARG A 79 0.84 -5.50 2.69
N GLY A 80 1.23 -4.48 1.93
CA GLY A 80 0.83 -4.31 0.53
C GLY A 80 1.61 -5.16 -0.48
N LEU A 81 2.65 -5.89 -0.05
CA LEU A 81 3.58 -6.59 -0.94
C LEU A 81 3.00 -7.89 -1.56
N GLU A 82 1.81 -8.32 -1.15
CA GLU A 82 1.13 -9.51 -1.67
C GLU A 82 1.97 -10.80 -1.55
N VAL A 83 2.73 -10.91 -0.46
CA VAL A 83 3.48 -12.12 -0.05
C VAL A 83 2.87 -12.81 1.18
N GLY A 84 1.70 -12.35 1.62
CA GLY A 84 1.05 -12.84 2.85
C GLY A 84 1.63 -12.24 4.13
N SER A 85 2.39 -11.16 4.02
CA SER A 85 2.88 -10.38 5.16
C SER A 85 1.81 -9.40 5.64
N ALA A 86 1.77 -9.17 6.94
CA ALA A 86 1.00 -8.19 7.68
C ALA A 86 1.91 -7.14 8.37
N GLY A 87 3.24 -7.27 8.25
CA GLY A 87 4.26 -6.42 8.86
C GLY A 87 5.57 -7.19 9.05
N PHE A 88 6.13 -7.19 10.25
CA PHE A 88 7.34 -7.93 10.59
C PHE A 88 7.02 -9.30 11.20
N GLU A 89 6.60 -10.27 10.39
CA GLU A 89 6.50 -11.67 10.87
C GLU A 89 7.88 -12.25 11.21
N PRO A 90 8.01 -13.05 12.27
CA PRO A 90 9.23 -13.82 12.49
C PRO A 90 9.46 -14.82 11.36
N ARG A 91 10.70 -14.88 10.85
CA ARG A 91 11.14 -15.87 9.85
C ARG A 91 12.02 -16.94 10.47
N MET A 92 12.75 -16.58 11.51
CA MET A 92 13.70 -17.46 12.18
C MET A 92 13.72 -17.20 13.69
N GLN A 93 14.00 -18.24 14.46
CA GLN A 93 14.31 -18.13 15.90
C GLN A 93 15.75 -18.56 16.13
N VAL A 94 16.48 -17.81 16.94
CA VAL A 94 17.84 -18.16 17.36
C VAL A 94 17.74 -18.98 18.64
N VAL A 95 18.18 -20.24 18.58
CA VAL A 95 18.10 -21.21 19.68
C VAL A 95 19.48 -21.73 20.10
N ASP A 96 20.48 -21.56 19.25
CA ASP A 96 21.86 -22.02 19.41
C ASP A 96 22.81 -21.19 18.54
N GLU A 97 24.11 -21.51 18.59
CA GLU A 97 25.13 -20.80 17.81
C GLU A 97 24.99 -21.03 16.30
N ASP A 98 24.49 -22.19 15.87
CA ASP A 98 24.31 -22.51 14.45
C ASP A 98 23.21 -21.65 13.83
N SER A 99 22.07 -21.50 14.52
CA SER A 99 20.98 -20.61 14.12
C SER A 99 21.36 -19.14 14.22
N ARG A 100 22.22 -18.75 15.17
CA ARG A 100 22.81 -17.39 15.21
C ARG A 100 23.67 -17.14 13.97
N SER A 101 24.52 -18.09 13.59
CA SER A 101 25.39 -18.02 12.42
C SER A 101 24.60 -17.96 11.10
N GLU A 102 23.54 -18.77 10.97
CA GLU A 102 22.65 -18.68 9.81
C GLU A 102 21.97 -17.30 9.73
N LEU A 103 21.50 -16.74 10.84
CA LEU A 103 20.91 -15.40 10.82
C LEU A 103 21.92 -14.34 10.35
N VAL A 104 23.17 -14.41 10.83
CA VAL A 104 24.27 -13.54 10.38
C VAL A 104 24.52 -13.67 8.88
N ASP A 105 24.48 -14.89 8.33
CA ASP A 105 24.59 -15.11 6.88
C ASP A 105 23.45 -14.42 6.11
N ARG A 106 22.20 -14.52 6.59
CA ARG A 106 21.05 -13.85 5.95
C ARG A 106 21.13 -12.32 5.98
N LEU A 107 21.75 -11.76 7.02
CA LEU A 107 21.99 -10.31 7.12
C LEU A 107 23.08 -9.86 6.15
N THR A 108 24.17 -10.64 6.08
CA THR A 108 25.36 -10.35 5.27
C THR A 108 25.12 -10.56 3.78
N ASN A 109 24.43 -11.64 3.41
CA ASN A 109 24.17 -12.05 2.05
C ASN A 109 22.68 -11.82 1.70
N PRO A 110 22.31 -10.63 1.18
CA PRO A 110 20.91 -10.23 1.06
C PRO A 110 20.09 -11.15 0.17
N GLY A 111 18.99 -11.66 0.71
CA GLY A 111 17.90 -12.28 -0.05
C GLY A 111 16.65 -11.39 -0.05
N ALA A 112 15.59 -11.85 -0.72
CA ALA A 112 14.28 -11.18 -0.75
C ALA A 112 13.71 -10.96 0.67
N ASP A 113 14.04 -11.85 1.61
CA ASP A 113 13.48 -11.83 2.96
C ASP A 113 14.32 -11.07 3.99
N ARG A 114 15.43 -10.43 3.59
CA ARG A 114 16.38 -9.77 4.52
C ARG A 114 15.70 -8.78 5.47
N ILE A 115 14.67 -8.08 5.01
CA ILE A 115 13.95 -7.09 5.84
C ILE A 115 13.33 -7.72 7.10
N TRP A 116 12.82 -8.95 7.02
CA TRP A 116 12.29 -9.64 8.19
C TRP A 116 13.40 -10.18 9.10
N TYR A 117 14.51 -10.66 8.52
CA TYR A 117 15.66 -11.10 9.31
C TYR A 117 16.31 -9.97 10.12
N LEU A 118 16.22 -8.72 9.67
CA LEU A 118 16.63 -7.55 10.47
C LEU A 118 15.82 -7.44 11.77
N ALA A 119 14.50 -7.64 11.70
CA ALA A 119 13.65 -7.65 12.89
C ALA A 119 13.93 -8.88 13.78
N ASP A 120 14.19 -10.05 13.18
CA ASP A 120 14.55 -11.26 13.94
C ASP A 120 15.89 -11.10 14.68
N ALA A 121 16.85 -10.34 14.13
CA ALA A 121 18.10 -10.03 14.81
C ALA A 121 17.86 -9.22 16.10
N PHE A 122 16.99 -8.22 16.06
CA PHE A 122 16.59 -7.48 17.26
C PHE A 122 15.85 -8.38 18.26
N ARG A 123 14.94 -9.25 17.80
CA ARG A 123 14.26 -10.24 18.66
C ARG A 123 15.24 -11.21 19.32
N ALA A 124 16.34 -11.54 18.64
CA ALA A 124 17.42 -12.39 19.14
C ALA A 124 18.47 -11.64 19.99
N GLY A 125 18.28 -10.34 20.24
CA GLY A 125 19.15 -9.54 21.11
C GLY A 125 20.49 -9.16 20.49
N PHE A 126 20.58 -9.06 19.15
CA PHE A 126 21.74 -8.45 18.50
C PHE A 126 21.75 -6.94 18.77
N GLU A 127 22.95 -6.39 18.96
CA GLU A 127 23.12 -4.94 19.09
C GLU A 127 23.03 -4.25 17.72
N LEU A 128 22.67 -2.96 17.73
CA LEU A 128 22.52 -2.14 16.53
C LEU A 128 23.79 -2.16 15.65
N GLU A 129 24.96 -2.04 16.29
CA GLU A 129 26.26 -2.01 15.63
C GLU A 129 26.60 -3.36 14.97
N GLU A 130 26.17 -4.49 15.56
CA GLU A 130 26.33 -5.81 14.94
C GLU A 130 25.50 -5.91 13.67
N ILE A 131 24.21 -5.54 13.73
CA ILE A 131 23.30 -5.60 12.59
C ILE A 131 23.77 -4.67 11.47
N TYR A 132 24.23 -3.47 11.81
CA TYR A 132 24.85 -2.54 10.85
C TYR A 132 26.08 -3.18 10.20
N GLY A 133 26.99 -3.76 11.00
CA GLY A 133 28.22 -4.39 10.53
C GLY A 133 27.97 -5.54 9.53
N TYR A 134 26.91 -6.33 9.72
CA TYR A 134 26.55 -7.40 8.80
C TYR A 134 25.77 -6.88 7.57
N SER A 135 24.80 -6.01 7.77
CA SER A 135 23.81 -5.68 6.72
C SER A 135 24.18 -4.49 5.84
N GLY A 136 24.99 -3.56 6.36
CA GLY A 136 25.28 -2.26 5.77
C GLY A 136 24.09 -1.29 5.71
N VAL A 137 22.95 -1.62 6.34
CA VAL A 137 21.76 -0.77 6.39
C VAL A 137 21.98 0.34 7.42
N ASP A 138 21.78 1.60 7.01
CA ASP A 138 22.06 2.75 7.87
C ASP A 138 21.37 2.62 9.26
N PRO A 139 22.07 2.95 10.37
CA PRO A 139 21.52 2.87 11.73
C PRO A 139 20.21 3.61 11.91
N TRP A 140 19.96 4.69 11.16
CA TRP A 140 18.70 5.43 11.21
C TRP A 140 17.48 4.54 10.89
N PHE A 141 17.59 3.67 9.89
CA PHE A 141 16.51 2.72 9.54
C PHE A 141 16.43 1.59 10.56
N LEU A 142 17.57 1.09 11.02
CA LEU A 142 17.65 -0.03 11.95
C LEU A 142 17.00 0.29 13.30
N ILE A 143 17.23 1.48 13.86
CA ILE A 143 16.60 1.93 15.11
C ILE A 143 15.08 1.97 15.00
N GLN A 144 14.54 2.32 13.82
CA GLN A 144 13.10 2.36 13.59
C GLN A 144 12.48 0.95 13.56
N ILE A 145 13.22 -0.04 13.02
CA ILE A 145 12.84 -1.45 13.03
C ILE A 145 12.90 -2.00 14.47
N ASP A 146 13.95 -1.66 15.23
CA ASP A 146 14.06 -2.02 16.65
C ASP A 146 12.87 -1.44 17.46
N ASP A 147 12.53 -0.16 17.26
CA ASP A 147 11.36 0.43 17.93
C ASP A 147 10.06 -0.32 17.57
N ILE A 148 9.86 -0.71 16.30
CA ILE A 148 8.71 -1.56 15.93
C ILE A 148 8.73 -2.88 16.71
N VAL A 149 9.87 -3.59 16.79
CA VAL A 149 9.99 -4.84 17.55
C VAL A 149 9.70 -4.63 19.04
N ARG A 150 10.16 -3.52 19.62
CA ARG A 150 9.87 -3.16 21.02
C ARG A 150 8.40 -2.89 21.26
N TRP A 151 7.72 -2.18 20.37
CA TRP A 151 6.28 -1.96 20.46
C TRP A 151 5.48 -3.25 20.31
N GLU A 152 5.92 -4.13 19.41
CA GLU A 152 5.33 -5.46 19.27
C GLU A 152 5.42 -6.27 20.57
N SER A 153 6.55 -6.20 21.28
CA SER A 153 6.74 -6.95 22.54
C SER A 153 5.80 -6.51 23.67
N GLN A 154 5.27 -5.27 23.63
CA GLN A 154 4.29 -4.78 24.61
C GLN A 154 2.93 -5.50 24.49
N LEU A 155 2.65 -6.14 23.37
CA LEU A 155 1.43 -6.94 23.17
C LEU A 155 1.49 -8.30 23.88
N SER A 156 2.68 -8.75 24.29
CA SER A 156 2.88 -10.06 24.89
C SER A 156 2.06 -10.22 26.19
N GLY A 157 1.22 -11.25 26.24
CA GLY A 157 0.37 -11.54 27.41
C GLY A 157 -0.93 -10.72 27.49
N LEU A 158 -1.19 -9.81 26.55
CA LEU A 158 -2.45 -9.08 26.46
C LEU A 158 -3.52 -9.88 25.71
N THR A 159 -4.78 -9.49 25.90
CA THR A 159 -5.90 -9.84 25.02
C THR A 159 -6.27 -8.64 24.15
N ALA A 160 -7.06 -8.83 23.09
CA ALA A 160 -7.50 -7.73 22.23
C ALA A 160 -8.15 -6.59 23.04
N ASP A 161 -9.14 -6.94 23.87
CA ASP A 161 -9.87 -5.97 24.71
C ASP A 161 -9.02 -5.35 25.83
N GLY A 162 -7.85 -5.94 26.11
CA GLY A 162 -6.87 -5.43 27.07
C GLY A 162 -5.97 -4.31 26.53
N ILE A 163 -6.01 -4.03 25.22
CA ILE A 163 -5.26 -2.93 24.62
C ILE A 163 -6.01 -1.62 24.88
N ASP A 164 -5.44 -0.71 25.67
CA ASP A 164 -6.06 0.60 25.86
C ASP A 164 -5.93 1.52 24.62
N HIS A 165 -6.59 2.68 24.67
CA HIS A 165 -6.53 3.66 23.59
C HIS A 165 -5.10 4.10 23.27
N SER A 166 -4.26 4.35 24.27
CA SER A 166 -2.91 4.88 24.08
C SER A 166 -2.02 3.89 23.35
N LEU A 167 -2.06 2.61 23.76
CA LEU A 167 -1.30 1.54 23.14
C LEU A 167 -1.80 1.27 21.71
N MET A 168 -3.13 1.16 21.52
CA MET A 168 -3.70 0.97 20.18
C MET A 168 -3.30 2.11 19.25
N TRP A 169 -3.48 3.37 19.67
CA TRP A 169 -3.11 4.54 18.90
C TRP A 169 -1.61 4.56 18.56
N GLY A 170 -0.75 4.25 19.53
CA GLY A 170 0.70 4.16 19.35
C GLY A 170 1.15 3.09 18.37
N LEU A 171 0.46 1.94 18.35
CA LEU A 171 0.69 0.86 17.38
C LEU A 171 0.23 1.27 15.97
N LYS A 172 -0.99 1.81 15.84
CA LYS A 172 -1.54 2.19 14.53
C LYS A 172 -0.72 3.30 13.86
N ARG A 173 -0.25 4.30 14.62
CA ARG A 173 0.67 5.35 14.14
C ARG A 173 2.04 4.87 13.65
N ARG A 174 2.42 3.64 14.04
CA ARG A 174 3.64 2.96 13.56
C ARG A 174 3.34 2.01 12.40
N GLY A 175 2.11 1.99 11.90
CA GLY A 175 1.67 1.19 10.76
C GLY A 175 1.36 -0.28 11.07
N PHE A 176 1.23 -0.66 12.34
CA PHE A 176 0.82 -2.03 12.69
C PHE A 176 -0.56 -2.33 12.10
N SER A 177 -0.67 -3.40 11.33
CA SER A 177 -1.96 -3.90 10.86
C SER A 177 -2.73 -4.59 11.98
N ASP A 178 -4.05 -4.59 11.87
CA ASP A 178 -4.95 -5.34 12.75
C ASP A 178 -4.58 -6.84 12.71
N LYS A 179 -4.16 -7.34 11.54
CA LYS A 179 -3.71 -8.72 11.34
C LYS A 179 -2.43 -9.02 12.12
N ARG A 180 -1.42 -8.13 12.10
CA ARG A 180 -0.17 -8.34 12.82
C ARG A 180 -0.39 -8.32 14.33
N ILE A 181 -1.18 -7.36 14.82
CA ILE A 181 -1.58 -7.32 16.23
C ILE A 181 -2.31 -8.61 16.62
N ALA A 182 -3.23 -9.09 15.77
CA ALA A 182 -3.97 -10.31 16.02
C ALA A 182 -3.07 -11.56 16.10
N ASP A 183 -2.06 -11.65 15.23
CA ASP A 183 -1.09 -12.76 15.23
C ASP A 183 -0.27 -12.81 16.52
N VAL A 184 0.15 -11.65 17.04
CA VAL A 184 0.94 -11.57 18.28
C VAL A 184 0.09 -11.94 19.50
N LEU A 185 -1.19 -11.56 19.51
CA LEU A 185 -2.14 -11.87 20.59
C LEU A 185 -2.74 -13.28 20.50
N GLY A 186 -2.54 -13.99 19.39
CA GLY A 186 -3.19 -15.29 19.14
C GLY A 186 -4.71 -15.18 18.97
N THR A 187 -5.20 -14.10 18.37
CA THR A 187 -6.64 -13.84 18.14
C THR A 187 -6.95 -13.63 16.65
N THR A 188 -8.17 -13.20 16.33
CA THR A 188 -8.58 -12.90 14.95
C THR A 188 -8.39 -11.42 14.61
N GLU A 189 -8.07 -11.14 13.35
CA GLU A 189 -8.01 -9.78 12.79
C GLU A 189 -9.32 -9.01 13.01
N SER A 190 -10.47 -9.70 13.01
CA SER A 190 -11.76 -9.04 13.24
C SER A 190 -11.94 -8.59 14.68
N ALA A 191 -11.48 -9.37 15.67
CA ALA A 191 -11.53 -8.98 17.08
C ALA A 191 -10.69 -7.71 17.34
N VAL A 192 -9.48 -7.64 16.79
CA VAL A 192 -8.63 -6.43 16.90
C VAL A 192 -9.30 -5.23 16.25
N ARG A 193 -9.87 -5.40 15.05
CA ARG A 193 -10.60 -4.33 14.34
C ARG A 193 -11.80 -3.82 15.12
N GLU A 194 -12.64 -4.73 15.62
CA GLU A 194 -13.83 -4.39 16.40
C GLU A 194 -13.45 -3.63 17.68
N HIS A 195 -12.41 -4.09 18.38
CA HIS A 195 -11.88 -3.39 19.54
C HIS A 195 -11.33 -2.01 19.18
N ARG A 196 -10.52 -1.90 18.13
CA ARG A 196 -9.99 -0.62 17.63
C ARG A 196 -11.12 0.36 17.29
N TRP A 197 -12.19 -0.10 16.66
CA TRP A 197 -13.37 0.73 16.39
C TRP A 197 -14.14 1.12 17.66
N SER A 198 -14.18 0.27 18.68
CA SER A 198 -14.80 0.60 19.97
C SER A 198 -14.06 1.73 20.71
N LEU A 199 -12.77 1.90 20.42
CA LEU A 199 -11.92 2.98 20.90
C LEU A 199 -12.00 4.25 20.04
N ASP A 200 -12.82 4.26 18.99
CA ASP A 200 -12.91 5.35 17.99
C ASP A 200 -11.59 5.64 17.26
N ILE A 201 -10.73 4.62 17.12
CA ILE A 201 -9.45 4.74 16.42
C ILE A 201 -9.63 4.33 14.96
N ARG A 202 -9.68 5.32 14.07
CA ARG A 202 -9.74 5.15 12.61
C ARG A 202 -8.65 5.97 11.93
N PRO A 203 -8.18 5.57 10.74
CA PRO A 203 -7.26 6.40 9.98
C PRO A 203 -7.99 7.65 9.48
N VAL A 204 -7.23 8.73 9.36
CA VAL A 204 -7.57 9.86 8.50
C VAL A 204 -6.88 9.70 7.15
N TYR A 205 -7.31 10.48 6.16
CA TYR A 205 -6.70 10.47 4.84
C TYR A 205 -6.14 11.84 4.52
N LYS A 206 -4.87 11.86 4.11
CA LYS A 206 -4.11 13.04 3.72
C LYS A 206 -3.95 13.08 2.21
N ARG A 207 -3.80 14.27 1.64
CA ARG A 207 -3.59 14.44 0.19
C ARG A 207 -2.12 14.56 -0.16
N VAL A 208 -1.80 14.11 -1.37
CA VAL A 208 -0.53 14.39 -2.04
C VAL A 208 -0.69 15.71 -2.80
N ASP A 209 0.08 16.72 -2.42
CA ASP A 209 -0.06 18.09 -2.93
C ASP A 209 1.22 18.67 -3.56
N THR A 210 2.34 17.95 -3.50
CA THR A 210 3.70 18.35 -3.95
C THR A 210 4.36 19.52 -3.20
N CYS A 211 3.68 20.13 -2.24
CA CYS A 211 4.09 21.39 -1.62
C CYS A 211 3.95 21.42 -0.09
N ALA A 212 3.76 20.27 0.56
CA ALA A 212 3.67 20.14 2.01
C ALA A 212 2.61 21.09 2.62
N ALA A 213 1.42 21.09 2.02
CA ALA A 213 0.26 21.91 2.36
C ALA A 213 0.44 23.43 2.23
N GLU A 214 1.51 23.93 1.57
CA GLU A 214 1.67 25.36 1.28
C GLU A 214 0.53 25.87 0.37
N PHE A 215 0.09 25.04 -0.57
CA PHE A 215 -1.02 25.32 -1.48
C PHE A 215 -2.08 24.22 -1.39
N ALA A 216 -3.35 24.60 -1.59
CA ALA A 216 -4.44 23.64 -1.60
C ALA A 216 -4.36 22.71 -2.82
N ALA A 217 -4.38 21.40 -2.59
CA ALA A 217 -4.49 20.42 -3.67
C ALA A 217 -5.93 20.34 -4.21
N SER A 218 -6.08 20.49 -5.53
CA SER A 218 -7.34 20.24 -6.21
C SER A 218 -7.60 18.74 -6.45
N THR A 219 -6.55 17.94 -6.50
CA THR A 219 -6.64 16.49 -6.78
C THR A 219 -6.94 15.70 -5.51
N ALA A 220 -7.75 14.65 -5.65
CA ALA A 220 -8.05 13.71 -4.57
C ALA A 220 -7.11 12.51 -4.63
N TYR A 221 -5.81 12.76 -4.54
CA TYR A 221 -4.77 11.74 -4.45
C TYR A 221 -4.39 11.54 -2.98
N MET A 222 -4.78 10.42 -2.38
CA MET A 222 -4.82 10.26 -0.92
C MET A 222 -4.07 9.03 -0.41
N TYR A 223 -3.65 9.12 0.85
CA TYR A 223 -3.13 8.00 1.64
C TYR A 223 -3.64 8.07 3.08
N SER A 224 -3.77 6.92 3.73
CA SER A 224 -4.18 6.81 5.13
C SER A 224 -3.03 7.12 6.09
N ALA A 225 -3.36 7.76 7.21
CA ALA A 225 -2.47 7.97 8.34
C ALA A 225 -3.26 8.03 9.65
N TYR A 226 -2.64 7.69 10.77
CA TYR A 226 -3.27 7.87 12.09
C TYR A 226 -2.93 9.24 12.69
N GLU A 227 -3.48 10.29 12.11
CA GLU A 227 -3.43 11.68 12.57
C GLU A 227 -4.83 12.22 12.90
N GLU A 228 -4.94 13.53 13.19
CA GLU A 228 -6.16 14.14 13.70
C GLU A 228 -7.12 14.61 12.58
N GLU A 229 -6.61 15.26 11.54
CA GLU A 229 -7.43 15.88 10.49
C GLU A 229 -7.54 15.00 9.23
N CYS A 230 -8.77 14.80 8.74
CA CYS A 230 -9.05 14.06 7.50
C CYS A 230 -9.40 15.00 6.33
N GLU A 231 -8.61 14.89 5.25
CA GLU A 231 -8.72 15.71 4.04
C GLU A 231 -9.46 14.99 2.90
N ALA A 232 -10.04 13.82 3.17
CA ALA A 232 -10.76 13.04 2.17
C ALA A 232 -11.89 13.84 1.54
N ALA A 233 -12.70 14.53 2.35
CA ALA A 233 -13.87 15.29 1.92
C ALA A 233 -14.74 14.51 0.89
N PRO A 234 -15.31 13.35 1.28
CA PRO A 234 -16.11 12.52 0.37
C PRO A 234 -17.35 13.27 -0.13
N SER A 235 -17.73 13.07 -1.39
CA SER A 235 -18.92 13.70 -2.00
C SER A 235 -20.20 12.88 -1.79
N ASP A 236 -21.37 13.46 -2.12
CA ASP A 236 -22.66 12.75 -2.10
C ASP A 236 -22.99 12.03 -3.44
N ARG A 237 -22.07 12.04 -4.42
CA ARG A 237 -22.29 11.39 -5.71
C ARG A 237 -22.37 9.87 -5.54
N LYS A 238 -23.02 9.20 -6.50
CA LYS A 238 -23.01 7.74 -6.55
C LYS A 238 -21.61 7.26 -6.92
N LYS A 239 -20.97 6.53 -6.01
CA LYS A 239 -19.59 6.08 -6.17
C LYS A 239 -19.47 4.62 -6.57
N ILE A 240 -18.52 4.31 -7.45
CA ILE A 240 -18.05 2.94 -7.72
C ILE A 240 -16.57 2.85 -7.35
N LEU A 241 -16.27 1.91 -6.45
CA LEU A 241 -14.91 1.64 -6.00
C LEU A 241 -14.33 0.46 -6.79
N VAL A 242 -13.14 0.62 -7.34
CA VAL A 242 -12.40 -0.38 -8.10
C VAL A 242 -11.14 -0.77 -7.33
N LEU A 243 -10.99 -2.05 -7.04
CA LEU A 243 -9.79 -2.58 -6.38
C LEU A 243 -8.76 -3.04 -7.42
N GLY A 244 -7.57 -2.46 -7.34
CA GLY A 244 -6.39 -2.87 -8.10
C GLY A 244 -5.80 -4.19 -7.61
N GLY A 245 -4.65 -4.56 -8.20
CA GLY A 245 -3.97 -5.82 -7.92
C GLY A 245 -2.81 -5.74 -6.92
N GLY A 246 -2.37 -4.54 -6.54
CA GLY A 246 -1.10 -4.35 -5.84
C GLY A 246 0.10 -4.61 -6.77
N PRO A 247 1.27 -5.03 -6.22
CA PRO A 247 2.49 -5.18 -7.00
C PRO A 247 2.36 -6.25 -8.09
N ASN A 248 2.91 -5.94 -9.26
CA ASN A 248 3.03 -6.90 -10.35
C ASN A 248 3.85 -8.14 -9.92
N ARG A 249 3.42 -9.31 -10.39
CA ARG A 249 4.17 -10.58 -10.26
C ARG A 249 3.89 -11.50 -11.44
N ILE A 250 4.70 -12.54 -11.61
CA ILE A 250 4.47 -13.53 -12.68
C ILE A 250 3.06 -14.13 -12.55
N GLY A 251 2.22 -13.95 -13.57
CA GLY A 251 0.83 -14.40 -13.61
C GLY A 251 -0.20 -13.38 -13.06
N GLN A 252 0.26 -12.23 -12.61
CA GLN A 252 -0.55 -11.05 -12.27
C GLN A 252 0.20 -9.79 -12.70
N GLY A 253 0.12 -9.46 -13.99
CA GLY A 253 0.79 -8.30 -14.56
C GLY A 253 -0.17 -7.16 -14.92
N ILE A 254 0.32 -6.33 -15.84
CA ILE A 254 -0.34 -5.11 -16.33
C ILE A 254 -1.71 -5.37 -16.98
N GLU A 255 -2.00 -6.60 -17.40
CA GLU A 255 -3.30 -6.98 -17.95
C GLU A 255 -4.47 -6.74 -16.98
N PHE A 256 -4.23 -6.88 -15.68
CA PHE A 256 -5.23 -6.62 -14.64
C PHE A 256 -5.37 -5.12 -14.38
N ASP A 257 -4.26 -4.38 -14.44
CA ASP A 257 -4.27 -2.92 -14.35
C ASP A 257 -5.10 -2.31 -15.48
N TYR A 258 -4.88 -2.76 -16.72
CA TYR A 258 -5.65 -2.38 -17.89
C TYR A 258 -7.17 -2.59 -17.67
N CYS A 259 -7.57 -3.74 -17.11
CA CYS A 259 -8.98 -3.99 -16.81
C CYS A 259 -9.53 -3.02 -15.75
N CYS A 260 -8.74 -2.67 -14.73
CA CYS A 260 -9.15 -1.72 -13.69
C CYS A 260 -9.32 -0.31 -14.26
N VAL A 261 -8.38 0.16 -15.10
CA VAL A 261 -8.45 1.45 -15.79
C VAL A 261 -9.71 1.53 -16.65
N HIS A 262 -9.99 0.51 -17.47
CA HIS A 262 -11.19 0.49 -18.30
C HIS A 262 -12.49 0.48 -17.49
N ALA A 263 -12.50 -0.15 -16.32
CA ALA A 263 -13.66 -0.12 -15.44
C ALA A 263 -13.91 1.27 -14.87
N VAL A 264 -12.86 1.96 -14.42
CA VAL A 264 -12.95 3.35 -13.97
C VAL A 264 -13.45 4.25 -15.10
N LEU A 265 -12.83 4.20 -16.28
CA LEU A 265 -13.26 5.03 -17.42
C LEU A 265 -14.73 4.77 -17.80
N ALA A 266 -15.14 3.51 -17.88
CA ALA A 266 -16.53 3.17 -18.20
C ALA A 266 -17.53 3.64 -17.13
N MET A 267 -17.21 3.50 -15.85
CA MET A 267 -18.10 3.95 -14.77
C MET A 267 -18.16 5.48 -14.68
N ARG A 268 -17.05 6.18 -14.98
CA ARG A 268 -17.01 7.64 -15.10
C ARG A 268 -17.90 8.12 -16.25
N GLU A 269 -17.83 7.47 -17.42
CA GLU A 269 -18.71 7.75 -18.58
C GLU A 269 -20.19 7.52 -18.24
N ASP A 270 -20.50 6.51 -17.42
CA ASP A 270 -21.86 6.23 -16.92
C ASP A 270 -22.31 7.20 -15.81
N GLY A 271 -21.49 8.20 -15.44
CA GLY A 271 -21.82 9.28 -14.52
C GLY A 271 -21.56 9.00 -13.04
N TYR A 272 -20.89 7.89 -12.72
CA TYR A 272 -20.47 7.60 -11.34
C TYR A 272 -19.24 8.44 -10.96
N GLU A 273 -19.09 8.70 -9.66
CA GLU A 273 -17.81 9.08 -9.09
C GLU A 273 -16.96 7.81 -8.90
N THR A 274 -15.76 7.82 -9.44
CA THR A 274 -14.91 6.64 -9.54
C THR A 274 -13.78 6.71 -8.52
N ILE A 275 -13.64 5.63 -7.75
CA ILE A 275 -12.64 5.52 -6.69
C ILE A 275 -11.69 4.38 -7.05
N MET A 276 -10.41 4.66 -7.19
CA MET A 276 -9.38 3.63 -7.35
C MET A 276 -8.66 3.37 -6.03
N VAL A 277 -8.46 2.10 -5.69
CA VAL A 277 -7.60 1.67 -4.57
C VAL A 277 -6.52 0.73 -5.12
N ASN A 278 -5.28 1.20 -5.14
CA ASN A 278 -4.13 0.41 -5.60
C ASN A 278 -2.83 0.98 -5.03
N CYS A 279 -1.75 0.20 -5.03
CA CYS A 279 -0.46 0.60 -4.46
C CYS A 279 0.75 0.27 -5.35
N ASN A 280 0.52 -0.03 -6.63
CA ASN A 280 1.59 -0.24 -7.61
C ASN A 280 2.01 1.12 -8.21
N PRO A 281 3.27 1.56 -8.05
CA PRO A 281 3.72 2.84 -8.60
C PRO A 281 3.94 2.83 -10.13
N GLU A 282 4.01 1.65 -10.76
CA GLU A 282 4.32 1.51 -12.19
C GLU A 282 3.09 1.66 -13.10
N THR A 283 1.89 1.72 -12.52
CA THR A 283 0.63 1.49 -13.24
C THR A 283 -0.14 2.75 -13.58
N VAL A 284 -0.97 2.67 -14.62
CA VAL A 284 -1.84 3.80 -15.03
C VAL A 284 -3.01 3.95 -14.05
N SER A 285 -3.45 2.89 -13.38
CA SER A 285 -4.51 3.01 -12.37
C SER A 285 -4.17 3.94 -11.21
N THR A 286 -2.89 4.06 -10.87
CA THR A 286 -2.39 4.93 -9.80
C THR A 286 -1.94 6.31 -10.29
N ASP A 287 -2.24 6.62 -11.55
CA ASP A 287 -2.24 8.00 -12.04
C ASP A 287 -3.49 8.72 -11.50
N TYR A 288 -3.32 9.92 -10.94
CA TYR A 288 -4.41 10.70 -10.36
C TYR A 288 -5.44 11.15 -11.41
N ASP A 289 -5.08 11.20 -12.70
CA ASP A 289 -6.01 11.56 -13.79
C ASP A 289 -6.99 10.43 -14.14
N THR A 290 -6.64 9.19 -13.81
CA THR A 290 -7.41 8.00 -14.20
C THR A 290 -8.77 7.95 -13.51
N SER A 291 -8.84 8.28 -12.21
CA SER A 291 -10.05 8.17 -11.38
C SER A 291 -10.40 9.50 -10.73
N ASP A 292 -11.64 9.67 -10.25
CA ASP A 292 -12.02 10.92 -9.59
C ASP A 292 -11.35 11.05 -8.22
N ARG A 293 -11.08 9.91 -7.57
CA ARG A 293 -10.47 9.80 -6.26
C ARG A 293 -9.55 8.59 -6.23
N LEU A 294 -8.27 8.82 -5.93
CA LEU A 294 -7.26 7.78 -5.85
C LEU A 294 -6.81 7.60 -4.39
N TYR A 295 -6.94 6.38 -3.88
CA TYR A 295 -6.35 5.96 -2.61
C TYR A 295 -5.12 5.09 -2.88
N PHE A 296 -3.93 5.62 -2.60
CA PHE A 296 -2.66 4.88 -2.71
C PHE A 296 -2.44 4.00 -1.49
N GLU A 297 -3.28 2.98 -1.35
CA GLU A 297 -3.37 2.15 -0.16
C GLU A 297 -3.08 0.68 -0.46
N PRO A 298 -2.52 -0.07 0.51
CA PRO A 298 -2.44 -1.51 0.41
C PRO A 298 -3.84 -2.11 0.12
N VAL A 299 -3.91 -3.05 -0.82
CA VAL A 299 -5.18 -3.70 -1.18
C VAL A 299 -5.48 -4.84 -0.20
N THR A 300 -5.64 -4.50 1.09
CA THR A 300 -5.96 -5.44 2.17
C THR A 300 -7.41 -5.29 2.65
N LEU A 301 -7.89 -6.24 3.45
CA LEU A 301 -9.23 -6.14 4.02
C LEU A 301 -9.37 -4.94 4.95
N GLU A 302 -8.38 -4.71 5.80
CA GLU A 302 -8.36 -3.61 6.75
C GLU A 302 -8.45 -2.25 6.05
N ASP A 303 -7.50 -1.99 5.14
CA ASP A 303 -7.37 -0.70 4.46
C ASP A 303 -8.62 -0.41 3.59
N VAL A 304 -9.13 -1.42 2.88
CA VAL A 304 -10.35 -1.27 2.06
C VAL A 304 -11.59 -1.02 2.90
N LEU A 305 -11.73 -1.64 4.08
CA LEU A 305 -12.90 -1.42 4.94
C LEU A 305 -12.96 0.01 5.50
N GLU A 306 -11.82 0.61 5.82
CA GLU A 306 -11.78 2.01 6.27
C GLU A 306 -12.18 2.97 5.13
N ILE A 307 -11.72 2.72 3.90
CA ILE A 307 -12.15 3.49 2.72
C ILE A 307 -13.65 3.31 2.49
N VAL A 308 -14.17 2.09 2.55
CA VAL A 308 -15.60 1.83 2.36
C VAL A 308 -16.45 2.49 3.45
N ALA A 309 -15.99 2.47 4.71
CA ALA A 309 -16.69 3.12 5.82
C ALA A 309 -16.79 4.64 5.62
N LEU A 310 -15.73 5.26 5.10
CA LEU A 310 -15.65 6.68 4.81
C LEU A 310 -16.44 7.08 3.56
N GLU A 311 -16.28 6.33 2.46
CA GLU A 311 -16.81 6.70 1.14
C GLU A 311 -18.22 6.22 0.87
N GLN A 312 -18.65 5.15 1.56
CA GLN A 312 -19.94 4.50 1.39
C GLN A 312 -20.30 4.24 -0.09
N PRO A 313 -19.44 3.56 -0.87
CA PRO A 313 -19.65 3.38 -2.29
C PRO A 313 -20.92 2.57 -2.60
N THR A 314 -21.57 2.90 -3.70
CA THR A 314 -22.78 2.19 -4.17
C THR A 314 -22.45 0.77 -4.63
N GLY A 315 -21.24 0.56 -5.15
CA GLY A 315 -20.74 -0.74 -5.58
C GLY A 315 -19.22 -0.83 -5.50
N VAL A 316 -18.73 -2.05 -5.31
CA VAL A 316 -17.30 -2.38 -5.32
C VAL A 316 -17.01 -3.44 -6.39
N ILE A 317 -16.06 -3.14 -7.28
CA ILE A 317 -15.55 -4.03 -8.32
C ILE A 317 -14.28 -4.71 -7.81
N VAL A 318 -14.31 -6.04 -7.75
CA VAL A 318 -13.25 -6.90 -7.19
C VAL A 318 -12.72 -7.91 -8.20
N GLN A 319 -13.30 -7.96 -9.40
CA GLN A 319 -13.05 -9.00 -10.40
C GLN A 319 -11.88 -8.66 -11.34
N PHE A 320 -11.42 -7.41 -11.35
CA PHE A 320 -10.47 -6.92 -12.36
C PHE A 320 -9.03 -6.78 -11.90
N GLY A 321 -8.76 -6.59 -10.60
CA GLY A 321 -7.39 -6.58 -10.06
C GLY A 321 -6.76 -7.97 -9.88
N GLY A 322 -7.35 -9.03 -10.44
CA GLY A 322 -6.85 -10.39 -10.32
C GLY A 322 -7.08 -11.02 -8.94
N GLN A 323 -6.16 -11.87 -8.50
CA GLN A 323 -6.31 -12.71 -7.31
C GLN A 323 -6.42 -11.93 -5.98
N THR A 324 -5.77 -10.78 -5.88
CA THR A 324 -5.71 -9.98 -4.66
C THR A 324 -7.11 -9.53 -4.21
N PRO A 325 -7.87 -8.76 -5.02
CA PRO A 325 -9.24 -8.39 -4.65
C PRO A 325 -10.22 -9.56 -4.69
N LEU A 326 -10.00 -10.60 -5.52
CA LEU A 326 -10.84 -11.79 -5.54
C LEU A 326 -10.83 -12.55 -4.20
N LYS A 327 -9.69 -12.62 -3.52
CA LYS A 327 -9.60 -13.19 -2.17
C LYS A 327 -10.37 -12.37 -1.15
N LEU A 328 -10.34 -11.04 -1.26
CA LEU A 328 -11.08 -10.13 -0.38
C LEU A 328 -12.59 -10.18 -0.57
N ALA A 329 -13.07 -10.51 -1.78
CA ALA A 329 -14.50 -10.53 -2.11
C ALA A 329 -15.36 -11.31 -1.09
N ARG A 330 -14.88 -12.48 -0.63
CA ARG A 330 -15.58 -13.29 0.37
C ARG A 330 -15.68 -12.61 1.74
N ALA A 331 -14.66 -11.85 2.11
CA ALA A 331 -14.61 -11.14 3.39
C ALA A 331 -15.37 -9.80 3.35
N LEU A 332 -15.47 -9.15 2.19
CA LEU A 332 -16.19 -7.89 2.00
C LEU A 332 -17.72 -8.09 1.95
N LYS A 333 -18.20 -9.15 1.29
CA LYS A 333 -19.65 -9.38 1.06
C LYS A 333 -20.50 -9.42 2.34
N PRO A 334 -20.10 -10.10 3.44
CA PRO A 334 -20.88 -10.12 4.68
C PRO A 334 -20.88 -8.78 5.44
N ARG A 335 -19.97 -7.86 5.11
CA ARG A 335 -19.73 -6.60 5.84
C ARG A 335 -20.41 -5.40 5.15
N GLY A 336 -21.53 -5.64 4.49
CA GLY A 336 -22.34 -4.59 3.85
C GLY A 336 -21.82 -4.08 2.50
N CYS A 337 -20.64 -4.53 2.03
CA CYS A 337 -20.12 -4.16 0.71
C CYS A 337 -20.96 -4.78 -0.41
N ARG A 338 -21.64 -3.94 -1.21
CA ARG A 338 -22.34 -4.39 -2.41
C ARG A 338 -21.32 -4.70 -3.50
N LEU A 339 -20.99 -5.99 -3.65
CA LEU A 339 -20.18 -6.45 -4.77
C LEU A 339 -20.98 -6.28 -6.06
N SER A 340 -20.58 -5.32 -6.88
CA SER A 340 -21.18 -5.14 -8.20
C SER A 340 -20.57 -6.16 -9.16
N VAL A 341 -21.41 -6.96 -9.79
CA VAL A 341 -21.05 -7.57 -11.06
C VAL A 341 -21.27 -6.48 -12.10
N PRO A 342 -20.26 -6.05 -12.85
CA PRO A 342 -20.52 -5.16 -13.97
C PRO A 342 -21.61 -5.82 -14.82
N ARG A 343 -22.73 -5.12 -15.08
CA ARG A 343 -23.55 -5.45 -16.26
C ARG A 343 -22.58 -5.54 -17.42
N PRO A 344 -22.71 -6.50 -18.36
CA PRO A 344 -21.68 -6.79 -19.36
C PRO A 344 -21.12 -5.48 -19.87
N ILE A 345 -19.89 -5.15 -19.43
CA ILE A 345 -19.18 -3.99 -19.90
C ILE A 345 -19.16 -4.24 -21.39
N LYS A 346 -19.76 -3.35 -22.17
CA LYS A 346 -19.61 -3.40 -23.61
C LYS A 346 -18.12 -3.14 -23.87
N LEU A 347 -17.30 -4.19 -23.76
CA LEU A 347 -15.94 -4.19 -24.25
C LEU A 347 -16.07 -3.68 -25.67
N ILE A 348 -15.28 -2.66 -26.00
CA ILE A 348 -15.27 -1.96 -27.28
C ILE A 348 -14.73 -2.91 -28.35
N ALA A 349 -15.48 -3.95 -28.66
CA ALA A 349 -15.26 -4.91 -29.74
C ALA A 349 -16.39 -4.80 -30.79
N GLN A 350 -17.34 -3.87 -30.62
CA GLN A 350 -18.47 -3.66 -31.55
C GLN A 350 -18.49 -2.27 -32.22
N ARG A 351 -17.42 -1.45 -32.12
CA ARG A 351 -17.40 -0.10 -32.71
C ARG A 351 -16.34 0.14 -33.80
N THR A 352 -15.59 -0.87 -34.22
CA THR A 352 -14.67 -0.79 -35.39
C THR A 352 -15.21 -1.50 -36.64
N GLY A 353 -16.51 -1.78 -36.72
CA GLY A 353 -17.11 -2.49 -37.86
C GLY A 353 -18.51 -2.00 -38.19
N ASN A 354 -18.64 -0.75 -38.62
CA ASN A 354 -19.76 -0.31 -39.47
C ASN A 354 -19.32 0.91 -40.29
N GLY A 355 -18.31 0.70 -41.13
CA GLY A 355 -18.13 1.47 -42.34
C GLY A 355 -19.28 1.11 -43.29
N SER A 356 -20.15 2.08 -43.50
CA SER A 356 -21.29 2.08 -44.40
C SER A 356 -20.95 1.53 -45.79
N ASN A 357 -21.62 0.43 -46.16
CA ASN A 357 -21.89 0.11 -47.55
C ASN A 357 -23.18 0.83 -47.94
N LYS A 358 -23.04 1.97 -48.63
CA LYS A 358 -24.01 2.52 -49.58
C LYS A 358 -23.31 3.50 -50.52
#